data_AF-A0A849T5T3-F1
#
_entry.id   AF-A0A849T5T3-F1
#
_cell.length_a   1.000
_cell.length_b   1.000
_cell.length_c   1.000
_cell.angle_alpha   90.00
_cell.angle_beta   90.00
_cell.angle_gamma   90.00
#
_symmetry.space_group_name_H-M   'P 1'
#
loop_
_entity.id
_entity.type
_entity.pdbx_description
1 polymer ?
#
loop_
_entity_poly.entity_id
_entity_poly.type
_entity_poly.pdbx_seq_one_letter_code
_entity_poly.pdbx_strand_id
1 'polypeptide(L)'
;MALSTWSRAYDDMWEKESDRWAEAILETEKHCPKGTKLIHVADREADQFEVLFTLIKNNKDFIIRSKHDRIIENGDHYLRWHLNKKKTDHEFKIFHTKLKKMWMQL
;
A
#
# COMPACT_ATOMS: atom_id res chain seq x y z
N MET A 1 -19.39 -7.76 -14.37
CA MET A 1 -19.32 -8.38 -13.02
C MET A 1 -19.76 -7.33 -12.02
N ALA A 2 -20.70 -7.65 -11.14
CA ALA A 2 -21.09 -6.75 -10.06
C ALA A 2 -19.92 -6.64 -9.09
N LEU A 3 -19.44 -5.42 -8.82
CA LEU A 3 -18.52 -5.16 -7.72
C LEU A 3 -19.26 -5.47 -6.42
N SER A 4 -18.83 -6.48 -5.68
CA SER A 4 -19.32 -6.67 -4.31
C SER A 4 -18.96 -5.42 -3.52
N THR A 5 -19.97 -4.74 -2.98
CA THR A 5 -19.78 -3.55 -2.17
C THR A 5 -20.01 -3.96 -0.73
N TRP A 6 -19.06 -3.61 0.15
CA TRP A 6 -19.09 -4.01 1.55
C TRP A 6 -19.52 -2.85 2.44
N SER A 7 -20.31 -3.15 3.48
CA SER A 7 -20.58 -2.24 4.59
C SER A 7 -20.07 -2.89 5.88
N ARG A 8 -19.67 -2.07 6.86
CA ARG A 8 -19.16 -2.57 8.13
C ARG A 8 -20.32 -3.17 8.94
N ALA A 9 -20.38 -4.50 9.02
CA ALA A 9 -21.27 -5.22 9.92
C ALA A 9 -20.58 -5.46 11.27
N TYR A 10 -21.35 -5.50 12.36
CA TYR A 10 -20.80 -5.66 13.72
C TYR A 10 -20.50 -7.12 14.11
N ASP A 11 -20.96 -8.11 13.34
CA ASP A 11 -21.17 -9.48 13.87
C ASP A 11 -20.47 -10.62 13.09
N ASP A 12 -19.71 -10.35 12.04
CA ASP A 12 -18.97 -11.41 11.35
C ASP A 12 -17.53 -11.50 11.86
N MET A 13 -17.28 -12.41 12.80
CA MET A 13 -15.94 -12.69 13.33
C MET A 13 -14.93 -13.21 12.29
N TRP A 14 -15.40 -13.52 11.07
CA TRP A 14 -14.65 -14.30 10.08
C TRP A 14 -14.11 -13.48 8.90
N GLU A 15 -14.65 -12.29 8.62
CA GLU A 15 -14.15 -11.44 7.54
C GLU A 15 -13.34 -10.27 8.11
N LYS A 16 -12.00 -10.31 7.94
CA LYS A 16 -11.15 -9.20 8.35
C LYS A 16 -11.01 -8.24 7.19
N GLU A 17 -11.32 -6.96 7.46
CA GLU A 17 -11.13 -5.88 6.49
C GLU A 17 -9.68 -5.80 5.94
N SER A 18 -8.69 -6.29 6.69
CA SER A 18 -7.30 -6.42 6.23
C SER A 18 -7.14 -7.32 5.00
N ASP A 19 -7.94 -8.37 4.88
CA ASP A 19 -7.77 -9.40 3.86
C ASP A 19 -8.12 -8.86 2.46
N ARG A 20 -8.92 -7.78 2.44
CA ARG A 20 -9.35 -7.07 1.22
C ARG A 20 -8.18 -6.51 0.41
N TRP A 21 -7.04 -6.19 1.03
CA TRP A 21 -5.86 -5.72 0.31
C TRP A 21 -5.29 -6.82 -0.60
N ALA A 22 -5.15 -8.03 -0.08
CA ALA A 22 -4.63 -9.16 -0.85
C ALA A 22 -5.61 -9.58 -1.96
N GLU A 23 -6.92 -9.57 -1.66
CA GLU A 23 -7.96 -9.84 -2.66
C GLU A 23 -7.93 -8.82 -3.81
N ALA A 24 -7.84 -7.52 -3.50
CA ALA A 24 -7.78 -6.47 -4.50
C ALA A 24 -6.57 -6.62 -5.44
N ILE A 25 -5.41 -7.01 -4.91
CA ILE A 25 -4.21 -7.30 -5.70
C ILE A 25 -4.48 -8.45 -6.67
N LEU A 26 -5.02 -9.57 -6.18
CA LEU A 26 -5.31 -10.76 -7.00
C LEU A 26 -6.36 -10.46 -8.08
N GLU A 27 -7.42 -9.73 -7.74
CA GLU A 27 -8.47 -9.36 -8.70
C GLU A 27 -7.95 -8.39 -9.76
N THR A 28 -7.11 -7.43 -9.38
CA THR A 28 -6.48 -6.50 -10.34
C THR A 28 -5.65 -7.26 -11.37
N GLU A 29 -4.85 -8.23 -10.93
CA GLU A 29 -4.01 -9.04 -11.82
C GLU A 29 -4.82 -9.92 -12.77
N LYS A 30 -5.96 -10.47 -12.33
CA LYS A 30 -6.85 -11.27 -13.19
C LYS A 30 -7.46 -10.46 -14.34
N HIS A 31 -7.77 -9.19 -14.07
CA HIS A 31 -8.44 -8.31 -15.04
C HIS A 31 -7.46 -7.52 -15.90
N CYS A 32 -6.18 -7.47 -15.52
CA CYS A 32 -5.18 -6.76 -16.28
C CYS A 32 -4.76 -7.55 -17.54
N PRO A 33 -4.69 -6.92 -18.72
CA PRO A 33 -4.20 -7.58 -19.92
C PRO A 33 -2.80 -8.16 -19.73
N LYS A 34 -2.58 -9.37 -20.27
CA LYS A 34 -1.26 -10.03 -20.23
C LYS A 34 -0.19 -9.12 -20.83
N GLY A 35 0.96 -9.05 -20.17
CA GLY A 35 2.10 -8.23 -20.59
C GLY A 35 2.06 -6.78 -20.09
N THR A 36 1.00 -6.37 -19.41
CA THR A 36 0.96 -5.06 -18.73
C THR A 36 1.93 -5.03 -17.55
N LYS A 37 2.72 -3.97 -17.45
CA LYS A 37 3.53 -3.70 -16.24
C LYS A 37 2.68 -2.96 -15.22
N LEU A 38 2.54 -3.54 -14.04
CA LEU A 38 1.76 -2.99 -12.94
C LEU A 38 2.66 -2.71 -11.74
N ILE A 39 2.44 -1.57 -11.09
CA ILE A 39 3.02 -1.23 -9.79
C ILE A 39 1.87 -1.01 -8.83
N HIS A 40 1.76 -1.85 -7.79
CA HIS A 40 0.75 -1.71 -6.75
C HIS A 40 1.15 -0.62 -5.76
N VAL A 41 0.32 0.42 -5.60
CA VAL A 41 0.61 1.53 -4.69
C VAL A 41 -0.42 1.57 -3.57
N ALA A 42 0.03 1.48 -2.32
CA ALA A 42 -0.84 1.56 -1.16
C ALA A 42 -0.19 2.33 0.01
N ASP A 43 -1.04 2.79 0.93
CA ASP A 43 -0.60 3.61 2.05
C ASP A 43 -0.14 2.76 3.26
N ARG A 44 -0.20 3.34 4.46
CA ARG A 44 0.27 2.71 5.70
C ARG A 44 -0.62 1.58 6.20
N GLU A 45 -1.87 1.48 5.76
CA GLU A 45 -2.77 0.44 6.22
C GLU A 45 -2.46 -0.91 5.57
N ALA A 46 -1.90 -0.89 4.36
CA ALA A 46 -1.48 -2.07 3.62
C ALA A 46 -0.11 -2.63 4.06
N ASP A 47 0.56 -2.03 5.05
CA ASP A 47 1.82 -2.56 5.61
C ASP A 47 1.54 -3.76 6.51
N GLN A 48 1.15 -4.88 5.89
CA GLN A 48 0.78 -6.15 6.50
C GLN A 48 1.63 -7.27 5.91
N PHE A 49 1.98 -8.28 6.71
CA PHE A 49 2.88 -9.35 6.26
C PHE A 49 2.27 -10.13 5.11
N GLU A 50 0.97 -10.45 5.20
CA GLU A 50 0.21 -11.21 4.22
C GLU A 50 0.18 -10.51 2.86
N VAL A 51 0.02 -9.18 2.85
CA VAL A 51 0.04 -8.34 1.64
C VAL A 51 1.43 -8.34 1.01
N LEU A 52 2.47 -8.04 1.80
CA LEU A 52 3.86 -8.02 1.32
C LEU A 52 4.29 -9.39 0.79
N PHE A 53 3.98 -10.46 1.53
CA PHE A 53 4.27 -11.83 1.14
C PHE A 53 3.56 -12.20 -0.17
N THR A 54 2.29 -11.83 -0.33
CA THR A 54 1.53 -12.07 -1.56
C THR A 54 2.16 -11.37 -2.76
N LEU A 55 2.55 -10.11 -2.62
CA LEU A 55 3.20 -9.35 -3.70
C LEU A 55 4.56 -9.95 -4.07
N ILE A 56 5.41 -10.25 -3.08
CA ILE A 56 6.74 -10.83 -3.30
C ILE A 56 6.63 -12.23 -3.92
N LYS A 57 5.80 -13.11 -3.35
CA LYS A 57 5.63 -14.50 -3.82
C LYS A 57 5.13 -14.55 -5.27
N ASN A 58 4.30 -13.59 -5.68
CA ASN A 58 3.77 -13.51 -7.04
C ASN A 58 4.64 -12.64 -7.98
N ASN A 59 5.83 -12.23 -7.55
CA ASN A 59 6.78 -11.41 -8.31
C ASN A 59 6.14 -10.13 -8.88
N LYS A 60 5.47 -9.37 -8.01
CA LYS A 60 4.77 -8.12 -8.36
C LYS A 60 5.56 -6.91 -7.88
N ASP A 61 5.56 -5.85 -8.68
CA ASP A 61 6.15 -4.57 -8.30
C ASP A 61 5.19 -3.79 -7.39
N PHE A 62 5.71 -3.14 -6.34
CA PHE A 62 4.88 -2.40 -5.40
C PHE A 62 5.61 -1.24 -4.71
N ILE A 63 4.81 -0.28 -4.23
CA ILE A 63 5.20 0.80 -3.33
C ILE A 63 4.19 0.84 -2.19
N ILE A 64 4.59 0.40 -1.01
CA ILE A 64 3.78 0.46 0.20
C ILE A 64 4.48 1.34 1.22
N ARG A 65 3.75 2.30 1.78
CA ARG A 65 4.30 3.18 2.81
C ARG A 65 4.41 2.43 4.13
N SER A 66 5.62 2.17 4.60
CA SER A 66 5.83 1.51 5.91
C SER A 66 5.16 2.27 7.07
N LYS A 67 4.51 1.49 7.93
CA LYS A 67 3.87 1.82 9.21
C LYS A 67 4.64 1.20 10.38
N HIS A 68 5.04 -0.06 10.24
CA HIS A 68 5.73 -0.84 11.26
C HIS A 68 7.25 -0.75 11.07
N ASP A 69 7.99 -0.56 12.17
CA ASP A 69 9.46 -0.65 12.13
C ASP A 69 9.84 -2.14 12.20
N ARG A 70 10.01 -2.75 11.02
CA ARG A 70 10.22 -4.20 10.87
C ARG A 70 11.70 -4.55 11.07
N ILE A 71 11.99 -5.71 11.63
CA ILE A 71 13.36 -6.25 11.67
C ILE A 71 13.77 -6.70 10.27
N ILE A 72 15.03 -6.47 9.91
CA ILE A 72 15.59 -6.96 8.65
C ILE A 72 16.08 -8.39 8.84
N GLU A 73 15.75 -9.28 7.91
CA GLU A 73 16.26 -10.65 7.91
C GLU A 73 17.80 -10.65 7.96
N ASN A 74 18.37 -11.45 8.86
CA ASN A 74 19.81 -11.52 9.13
C ASN A 74 20.45 -10.21 9.65
N GLY A 75 19.66 -9.29 10.20
CA GLY A 75 20.14 -8.06 10.84
C GLY A 75 19.76 -7.95 12.32
N ASP A 76 20.55 -7.19 13.07
CA ASP A 76 20.33 -6.92 14.51
C ASP A 76 19.53 -5.62 14.75
N HIS A 77 19.05 -4.99 13.68
CA HIS A 77 18.45 -3.66 13.72
C HIS A 77 17.17 -3.57 12.87
N TYR A 78 16.33 -2.61 13.23
CA TYR A 78 15.07 -2.34 12.54
C TYR A 78 15.26 -1.51 11.27
N LEU A 79 14.28 -1.57 10.37
CA LEU A 79 14.25 -0.89 9.07
C LEU A 79 14.65 0.59 9.16
N ARG A 80 14.10 1.33 10.14
CA ARG A 80 14.41 2.75 10.33
C ARG A 80 15.89 3.00 10.58
N TRP A 81 16.56 2.14 11.36
CA TRP A 81 18.00 2.26 11.62
C TRP A 81 18.79 2.14 10.32
N HIS A 82 18.44 1.17 9.47
CA HIS A 82 19.11 0.98 8.18
C HIS A 82 18.88 2.17 7.25
N LEU A 83 17.65 2.66 7.15
CA LEU A 83 17.30 3.80 6.28
C LEU A 83 18.01 5.09 6.72
N ASN A 84 18.10 5.37 8.03
CA ASN A 84 18.76 6.57 8.55
C ASN A 84 20.29 6.59 8.28
N LYS A 85 20.91 5.42 8.11
CA LYS A 85 22.33 5.30 7.77
C LYS A 85 22.61 5.36 6.27
N LYS A 86 21.59 5.23 5.43
CA LYS A 86 21.76 5.33 3.99
C LYS A 86 21.99 6.79 3.62
N LYS A 87 22.97 7.02 2.74
CA LYS A 87 23.19 8.34 2.15
C LYS A 87 21.98 8.69 1.28
N THR A 88 21.49 9.91 1.41
CA THR A 88 20.47 10.44 0.48
C THR A 88 21.14 10.79 -0.84
N ASP A 89 20.72 10.13 -1.92
CA ASP A 89 21.27 10.37 -3.26
C ASP A 89 20.66 11.62 -3.91
N HIS A 90 19.37 11.87 -3.64
CA HIS A 90 18.61 12.96 -4.25
C HIS A 90 17.63 13.57 -3.26
N GLU A 91 17.47 14.90 -3.35
CA GLU A 91 16.51 15.67 -2.56
C GLU A 91 15.64 16.50 -3.50
N PHE A 92 14.33 16.49 -3.27
CA PHE A 92 13.37 17.24 -4.09
C PHE A 92 12.44 18.04 -3.19
N LYS A 93 12.10 19.25 -3.62
CA LYS A 93 11.10 20.09 -2.96
C LYS A 93 9.79 20.00 -3.72
N ILE A 94 8.73 19.59 -3.03
CA ILE A 94 7.39 19.53 -3.59
C ILE A 94 6.64 20.80 -3.14
N PHE A 95 6.27 21.63 -4.10
CA PHE A 95 5.42 22.79 -3.85
C PHE A 95 3.96 22.41 -4.07
N HIS A 96 3.15 22.60 -3.05
CA HIS A 96 1.71 22.38 -3.12
C HIS A 96 1.00 23.74 -3.10
N THR A 97 0.30 24.09 -4.18
CA THR A 97 -0.65 25.20 -4.20
C THR A 97 -1.97 24.72 -3.62
N LYS A 98 -2.25 25.12 -2.39
CA LYS A 98 -3.59 25.00 -1.80
C LYS A 98 -4.51 25.93 -2.58
N LEU A 99 -5.25 25.41 -3.57
CA LEU A 99 -6.38 26.14 -4.15
C LEU A 99 -7.37 26.38 -3.01
N LYS A 100 -7.35 27.59 -2.43
CA LYS A 100 -8.42 28.07 -1.56
C LYS A 100 -9.70 28.02 -2.39
N LYS A 101 -10.64 27.13 -2.04
CA LYS A 101 -12.02 27.24 -2.51
C LYS A 101 -12.55 28.60 -2.06
N MET A 102 -12.49 29.58 -2.96
CA MET A 102 -13.25 30.82 -2.86
C MET A 102 -14.71 30.42 -3.05
N TRP A 103 -15.43 30.23 -1.96
CA TRP A 103 -16.88 30.15 -2.01
C TRP A 103 -17.37 31.56 -2.36
N MET A 104 -17.71 31.78 -3.63
CA MET A 104 -18.54 32.93 -4.00
C MET A 104 -19.92 32.68 -3.39
N GLN A 105 -20.25 33.45 -2.35
CA GLN A 105 -21.62 33.64 -1.93
C GLN A 105 -22.37 34.27 -3.10
N LEU A 106 -23.31 33.53 -3.67
CA LEU A 106 -24.45 34.09 -4.42
C LEU A 106 -25.59 34.27 -3.44
#